data_AF-A0A1X7QEB7-F1
#
_entry.id   AF-A0A1X7QEB7-F1
#
_cell.length_a   1.000
_cell.length_b   1.000
_cell.length_c   1.000
_cell.angle_alpha   90.00
_cell.angle_beta   90.00
_cell.angle_gamma   90.00
#
_symmetry.space_group_name_H-M   'P 1'
#
loop_
_entity.id
_entity.type
_entity.pdbx_description
1 polymer ?
#
loop_
_entity_poly.entity_id
_entity_poly.type
_entity_poly.pdbx_seq_one_letter_code
_entity_poly.pdbx_strand_id
1 'polypeptide(L)'
;MTTAMTTLPIPVMDAAAQHDLATAHALLENPGVAAQIANTLGAPIESLVAKRLPKVVTRSIDGVTRRALQVAMKSALLSLRGKTVAHAPAATARHTLAVAVAGGAGGFFGLPGLMVELPVTTTVMLRSIADIARSEGESLHDPETALACLEVLAHGGRSASDDGAESGYFAVRTAMAQQLSAAAHYVAAHGFASKGAPALVSLVSRIAAKFSVNVGEKLAVQAVPLVGAVSGATLNTLFMRHFQAMARGHFIVRRLERRFGAEAVRRAYDALPAPR
;
A
#
# COMPACT_ATOMS: atom_id res chain seq x y z
N MET A 1 40.54 -16.11 27.44
CA MET A 1 39.13 -16.32 27.79
C MET A 1 38.31 -15.99 26.56
N THR A 2 37.91 -17.03 25.82
CA THR A 2 37.21 -16.92 24.55
C THR A 2 35.72 -17.04 24.84
N THR A 3 34.99 -15.93 24.77
CA THR A 3 33.54 -15.90 25.01
C THR A 3 32.87 -16.61 23.85
N ALA A 4 32.35 -17.82 24.11
CA ALA A 4 31.52 -18.53 23.16
C ALA A 4 30.25 -17.72 22.90
N MET A 5 30.10 -17.22 21.66
CA MET A 5 28.81 -16.74 21.17
C MET A 5 27.91 -17.96 21.00
N THR A 6 27.05 -18.21 21.98
CA THR A 6 25.95 -19.17 21.88
C THR A 6 25.01 -18.70 20.78
N THR A 7 25.22 -19.19 19.55
CA THR A 7 24.23 -19.09 18.48
C THR A 7 23.02 -19.90 18.91
N LEU A 8 22.01 -19.22 19.48
CA LEU A 8 20.69 -19.81 19.70
C LEU A 8 20.18 -20.37 18.36
N PRO A 9 19.72 -21.64 18.30
CA PRO A 9 19.21 -22.20 17.07
C PRO A 9 17.99 -21.39 16.64
N ILE A 10 18.11 -20.72 15.50
CA ILE A 10 17.01 -19.97 14.90
C ILE A 10 15.92 -20.99 14.59
N PRO A 11 14.70 -20.86 15.16
CA PRO A 11 13.67 -21.86 14.98
C PRO A 11 13.37 -21.98 13.49
N VAL A 12 13.53 -23.20 12.97
CA VAL A 12 13.16 -23.55 11.60
C VAL A 12 11.67 -23.24 11.46
N MET A 13 11.32 -22.36 10.52
CA MET A 13 9.92 -22.03 10.23
C MET A 13 9.16 -23.33 9.90
N ASP A 14 8.00 -23.53 10.52
CA ASP A 14 7.16 -24.69 10.23
C ASP A 14 6.58 -24.63 8.79
N ALA A 15 6.08 -25.75 8.28
CA ALA A 15 5.60 -25.86 6.90
C ALA A 15 4.47 -24.88 6.58
N ALA A 16 3.59 -24.58 7.54
CA ALA A 16 2.52 -23.60 7.36
C ALA A 16 3.07 -22.18 7.24
N ALA A 17 4.04 -21.82 8.09
CA ALA A 17 4.74 -20.54 8.04
C ALA A 17 5.54 -20.36 6.75
N GLN A 18 6.16 -21.42 6.23
CA GLN A 18 6.83 -21.40 4.92
C GLN A 18 5.84 -21.17 3.77
N HIS A 19 4.68 -21.83 3.82
CA HIS A 19 3.62 -21.64 2.83
C HIS A 19 3.05 -20.21 2.85
N ASP A 20 2.80 -19.68 4.06
CA ASP A 20 2.39 -18.30 4.26
C ASP A 20 3.43 -17.32 3.72
N LEU A 21 4.71 -17.56 3.99
CA LEU A 21 5.80 -16.71 3.49
C LEU A 21 5.89 -16.74 1.96
N ALA A 22 5.75 -17.92 1.35
CA ALA A 22 5.72 -18.06 -0.11
C ALA A 22 4.52 -17.32 -0.72
N THR A 23 3.35 -17.38 -0.06
CA THR A 23 2.17 -16.61 -0.46
C THR A 23 2.43 -15.10 -0.35
N ALA A 24 3.02 -14.65 0.75
CA ALA A 24 3.37 -13.25 0.94
C ALA A 24 4.37 -12.75 -0.11
N HIS A 25 5.42 -13.54 -0.37
CA HIS A 25 6.41 -13.26 -1.42
C HIS A 25 5.74 -13.10 -2.78
N ALA A 26 4.88 -14.05 -3.18
CA ALA A 26 4.17 -13.99 -4.47
C ALA A 26 3.22 -12.78 -4.57
N LEU A 27 2.61 -12.34 -3.46
CA LEU A 27 1.75 -11.16 -3.45
C LEU A 27 2.54 -9.85 -3.53
N LEU A 28 3.70 -9.79 -2.86
CA LEU A 28 4.50 -8.57 -2.69
C LEU A 28 5.42 -8.29 -3.88
N GLU A 29 5.92 -9.34 -4.54
CA GLU A 29 6.84 -9.23 -5.68
C GLU A 29 6.10 -9.31 -7.03
N ASN A 30 4.76 -9.33 -7.02
CA ASN A 30 3.92 -9.37 -8.22
C ASN A 30 4.06 -8.06 -9.06
N PRO A 31 3.97 -8.10 -10.40
CA PRO A 31 3.84 -6.92 -11.24
C PRO A 31 2.93 -5.81 -10.68
N GLY A 32 3.45 -4.59 -10.75
CA GLY A 32 2.78 -3.37 -10.27
C GLY A 32 1.47 -3.08 -11.02
N VAL A 33 0.73 -2.09 -10.52
CA VAL A 33 -0.60 -1.74 -11.04
C VAL A 33 -0.59 -1.44 -12.54
N ALA A 34 0.44 -0.76 -13.04
CA ALA A 34 0.62 -0.53 -14.47
C ALA A 34 0.60 -1.81 -15.30
N ALA A 35 1.34 -2.83 -14.91
CA ALA A 35 1.39 -4.11 -15.61
C ALA A 35 0.03 -4.82 -15.59
N GLN A 36 -0.70 -4.74 -14.47
CA GLN A 36 -2.05 -5.33 -14.36
C GLN A 36 -3.05 -4.63 -15.29
N ILE A 37 -2.98 -3.30 -15.36
CA ILE A 37 -3.79 -2.52 -16.28
C ILE A 37 -3.41 -2.80 -17.73
N ALA A 38 -2.12 -2.84 -18.07
CA ALA A 38 -1.65 -3.15 -19.41
C ALA A 38 -2.10 -4.56 -19.86
N ASN A 39 -2.02 -5.55 -18.97
CA ASN A 39 -2.50 -6.92 -19.23
C ASN A 39 -4.02 -6.99 -19.42
N THR A 40 -4.78 -6.11 -18.75
CA THR A 40 -6.24 -6.12 -18.81
C THR A 40 -6.79 -5.28 -19.98
N LEU A 41 -6.14 -4.16 -20.32
CA LEU A 41 -6.62 -3.18 -21.30
C LEU A 41 -5.82 -3.18 -22.61
N GLY A 42 -4.73 -3.95 -22.71
CA GLY A 42 -4.02 -4.22 -23.96
C GLY A 42 -3.13 -3.10 -24.49
N ALA A 43 -2.80 -2.07 -23.68
CA ALA A 43 -1.92 -0.97 -24.10
C ALA A 43 -0.85 -0.64 -23.04
N PRO A 44 0.42 -0.39 -23.46
CA PRO A 44 1.48 0.02 -22.54
C PRO A 44 1.23 1.43 -22.02
N ILE A 45 1.07 1.55 -20.70
CA ILE A 45 0.74 2.81 -20.02
C ILE A 45 1.84 3.84 -20.19
N GLU A 46 3.09 3.40 -20.30
CA GLU A 46 4.25 4.25 -20.53
C GLU A 46 4.06 5.09 -21.80
N SER A 47 3.49 4.50 -22.85
CA SER A 47 3.19 5.20 -24.10
C SER A 47 2.06 6.21 -23.97
N LEU A 48 1.10 5.98 -23.07
CA LEU A 48 -0.03 6.87 -22.80
C LEU A 48 0.40 8.05 -21.91
N VAL A 49 1.22 7.78 -20.88
CA VAL A 49 1.80 8.80 -19.98
C VAL A 49 2.70 9.76 -20.77
N ALA A 50 3.62 9.23 -21.58
CA ALA A 50 4.59 10.04 -22.30
C ALA A 50 3.98 10.88 -23.44
N LYS A 51 2.94 10.39 -24.11
CA LYS A 51 2.34 11.07 -25.27
C LYS A 51 1.19 12.00 -24.92
N ARG A 52 0.52 11.84 -23.77
CA ARG A 52 -0.77 12.51 -23.54
C ARG A 52 -0.98 13.19 -22.18
N LEU A 53 -0.04 13.13 -21.23
CA LEU A 53 -0.20 13.85 -19.95
C LEU A 53 0.46 15.24 -20.00
N PRO A 54 -0.29 16.36 -20.01
CA PRO A 54 0.31 17.69 -20.00
C PRO A 54 1.10 17.93 -18.71
N LYS A 55 2.23 18.65 -18.79
CA LYS A 55 3.09 19.00 -17.63
C LYS A 55 2.35 19.74 -16.48
N VAL A 56 1.19 20.33 -16.77
CA VAL A 56 0.33 21.00 -15.79
C VAL A 56 -0.44 19.99 -14.94
N VAL A 57 -0.79 18.82 -15.49
CA VAL A 57 -1.49 17.76 -14.76
C VAL A 57 -0.57 17.08 -13.76
N THR A 58 0.72 16.90 -14.08
CA THR A 58 1.71 16.27 -13.17
C THR A 58 1.95 17.04 -11.88
N ARG A 59 1.97 18.39 -11.89
CA ARG A 59 2.09 19.18 -10.64
C ARG A 59 0.84 19.11 -9.76
N SER A 60 -0.34 18.97 -10.36
CA SER A 60 -1.60 18.85 -9.63
C SER A 60 -1.76 17.48 -8.96
N ILE A 61 -1.16 16.42 -9.51
CA ILE A 61 -1.24 15.05 -8.97
C ILE A 61 -0.59 14.96 -7.59
N ASP A 62 0.61 15.49 -7.40
CA ASP A 62 1.31 15.41 -6.11
C ASP A 62 0.52 16.10 -4.99
N GLY A 63 0.02 17.32 -5.26
CA GLY A 63 -0.80 18.08 -4.31
C GLY A 63 -2.12 17.37 -3.94
N VAL A 64 -2.84 16.84 -4.94
CA VAL A 64 -4.09 16.09 -4.71
C VAL A 64 -3.84 14.79 -3.98
N THR A 65 -2.77 14.07 -4.34
CA THR A 65 -2.39 12.80 -3.69
C THR A 65 -2.05 13.03 -2.23
N ARG A 66 -1.22 14.04 -1.93
CA ARG A 66 -0.86 14.41 -0.56
C ARG A 66 -2.09 14.80 0.25
N ARG A 67 -3.03 15.53 -0.35
CA ARG A 67 -4.29 15.90 0.32
C ARG A 67 -5.18 14.69 0.58
N ALA A 68 -5.32 13.80 -0.40
CA ALA A 68 -6.06 12.55 -0.27
C ALA A 68 -5.48 11.69 0.86
N LEU A 69 -4.17 11.50 0.91
CA LEU A 69 -3.48 10.78 1.98
C LEU A 69 -3.67 11.43 3.35
N GLN A 70 -3.59 12.76 3.46
CA GLN A 70 -3.84 13.47 4.71
C GLN A 70 -5.28 13.27 5.22
N VAL A 71 -6.26 13.37 4.32
CA VAL A 71 -7.69 13.15 4.64
C VAL A 71 -7.92 11.70 5.03
N ALA A 72 -7.41 10.77 4.23
CA ALA A 72 -7.57 9.35 4.44
C ALA A 72 -6.89 8.89 5.73
N MET A 73 -5.71 9.41 6.05
CA MET A 73 -5.02 9.15 7.33
C MET A 73 -5.84 9.65 8.51
N LYS A 74 -6.34 10.90 8.48
CA LYS A 74 -7.19 11.42 9.56
C LYS A 74 -8.46 10.59 9.72
N SER A 75 -9.14 10.28 8.61
CA SER A 75 -10.40 9.55 8.58
C SER A 75 -10.25 8.09 9.00
N ALA A 76 -9.32 7.36 8.38
CA ALA A 76 -9.08 5.95 8.65
C ALA A 76 -8.62 5.77 10.10
N LEU A 77 -7.63 6.53 10.57
CA LEU A 77 -7.10 6.34 11.93
C LEU A 77 -8.09 6.71 13.04
N LEU A 78 -9.01 7.64 12.78
CA LEU A 78 -10.11 7.95 13.70
C LEU A 78 -11.18 6.83 13.72
N SER A 79 -11.42 6.19 12.59
CA SER A 79 -12.52 5.23 12.41
C SER A 79 -12.12 3.75 12.58
N LEU A 80 -10.82 3.46 12.59
CA LEU A 80 -10.24 2.12 12.77
C LEU A 80 -10.14 1.67 14.23
N ARG A 81 -10.39 2.58 15.18
CA ARG A 81 -10.39 2.32 16.63
C ARG A 81 -11.72 1.77 17.17
N GLY A 82 -12.66 1.42 16.30
CA GLY A 82 -13.93 0.81 16.68
C GLY A 82 -13.76 -0.63 17.17
N LYS A 83 -14.60 -1.05 18.12
CA LYS A 83 -14.63 -2.43 18.63
C LYS A 83 -14.89 -3.42 17.50
N THR A 84 -13.84 -4.08 17.01
CA THR A 84 -13.93 -5.12 15.99
C THR A 84 -13.28 -6.39 16.53
N VAL A 85 -13.88 -7.53 16.21
CA VAL A 85 -13.39 -8.85 16.65
C VAL A 85 -12.08 -9.14 15.91
N ALA A 86 -10.99 -9.41 16.63
CA ALA A 86 -9.73 -9.81 16.02
C ALA A 86 -9.93 -11.13 15.23
N HIS A 87 -9.17 -11.34 14.14
CA HIS A 87 -9.18 -12.59 13.33
C HIS A 87 -10.45 -12.88 12.51
N ALA A 88 -11.52 -12.07 12.59
CA ALA A 88 -12.63 -12.22 11.64
C ALA A 88 -12.14 -11.94 10.20
N PRO A 89 -12.63 -12.66 9.18
CA PRO A 89 -12.18 -12.49 7.80
C PRO A 89 -12.39 -11.05 7.32
N ALA A 90 -11.41 -10.52 6.57
CA ALA A 90 -11.50 -9.18 6.00
C ALA A 90 -12.64 -9.10 4.96
N ALA A 91 -13.42 -8.02 5.00
CA ALA A 91 -14.52 -7.74 4.10
C ALA A 91 -14.04 -7.15 2.76
N THR A 92 -13.05 -7.79 2.12
CA THR A 92 -12.40 -7.29 0.90
C THR A 92 -13.38 -7.00 -0.23
N ALA A 93 -14.34 -7.90 -0.47
CA ALA A 93 -15.35 -7.74 -1.52
C ALA A 93 -16.22 -6.49 -1.35
N ARG A 94 -16.57 -6.13 -0.11
CA ARG A 94 -17.38 -4.92 0.18
C ARG A 94 -16.59 -3.65 -0.12
N HIS A 95 -15.31 -3.62 0.26
CA HIS A 95 -14.43 -2.49 -0.05
C HIS A 95 -14.19 -2.36 -1.55
N THR A 96 -14.00 -3.48 -2.26
CA THR A 96 -13.87 -3.51 -3.72
C THR A 96 -15.12 -2.98 -4.42
N LEU A 97 -16.32 -3.37 -3.98
CA LEU A 97 -17.56 -2.82 -4.51
C LEU A 97 -17.66 -1.30 -4.26
N ALA A 98 -17.33 -0.84 -3.06
CA ALA A 98 -17.37 0.58 -2.71
C ALA A 98 -16.45 1.43 -3.60
N VAL A 99 -15.23 0.97 -3.87
CA VAL A 99 -14.33 1.70 -4.79
C VAL A 99 -14.74 1.57 -6.26
N ALA A 100 -15.35 0.46 -6.66
CA ALA A 100 -15.89 0.31 -8.01
C ALA A 100 -17.01 1.33 -8.25
N VAL A 101 -17.91 1.51 -7.27
CA VAL A 101 -18.97 2.52 -7.31
C VAL A 101 -18.40 3.94 -7.29
N ALA A 102 -17.48 4.23 -6.36
CA ALA A 102 -16.82 5.54 -6.28
C ALA A 102 -16.07 5.87 -7.59
N GLY A 103 -15.38 4.88 -8.14
CA GLY A 103 -14.69 4.96 -9.42
C GLY A 103 -15.60 5.17 -10.60
N GLY A 104 -16.74 4.49 -10.64
CA GLY A 104 -17.77 4.69 -11.66
C GLY A 104 -18.34 6.09 -11.62
N ALA A 105 -18.65 6.60 -10.43
CA ALA A 105 -19.11 7.97 -10.24
C ALA A 105 -18.04 9.00 -10.64
N GLY A 106 -16.80 8.86 -10.15
CA GLY A 106 -15.71 9.78 -10.49
C GLY A 106 -15.38 9.78 -11.98
N GLY A 107 -15.40 8.59 -12.60
CA GLY A 107 -15.20 8.42 -14.04
C GLY A 107 -16.35 8.99 -14.88
N PHE A 108 -17.60 8.96 -14.40
CA PHE A 108 -18.75 9.60 -15.04
C PHE A 108 -18.61 11.14 -15.05
N PHE A 109 -18.15 11.72 -13.94
CA PHE A 109 -17.98 13.18 -13.80
C PHE A 109 -16.63 13.70 -14.34
N GLY A 110 -15.76 12.85 -14.88
CA GLY A 110 -14.48 13.24 -15.47
C GLY A 110 -13.51 13.89 -14.47
N LEU A 111 -12.72 14.88 -14.92
CA LEU A 111 -11.67 15.53 -14.12
C LEU A 111 -12.18 16.16 -12.80
N PRO A 112 -13.34 16.86 -12.75
CA PRO A 112 -13.90 17.32 -11.48
C PRO A 112 -14.28 16.17 -10.54
N GLY A 113 -14.81 15.07 -11.08
CA GLY A 113 -15.17 13.87 -10.32
C GLY A 113 -13.96 13.25 -9.64
N LEU A 114 -12.82 13.19 -10.33
CA LEU A 114 -11.57 12.68 -9.81
C LEU A 114 -11.10 13.38 -8.52
N MET A 115 -11.30 14.70 -8.41
CA MET A 115 -10.86 15.48 -7.24
C MET A 115 -11.55 15.04 -5.95
N VAL A 116 -12.76 14.50 -6.06
CA VAL A 116 -13.52 13.93 -4.93
C VAL A 116 -13.29 12.43 -4.81
N GLU A 117 -13.21 11.74 -5.94
CA GLU A 117 -13.02 10.30 -6.01
C GLU A 117 -11.69 9.86 -5.39
N LEU A 118 -10.58 10.56 -5.66
CA LEU A 118 -9.27 10.22 -5.10
C LEU A 118 -9.24 10.15 -3.57
N PRO A 119 -9.66 11.20 -2.82
CA PRO A 119 -9.73 11.13 -1.36
C PRO A 119 -10.67 10.04 -0.83
N VAL A 120 -11.81 9.81 -1.50
CA VAL A 120 -12.79 8.79 -1.10
C VAL A 120 -12.21 7.40 -1.30
N THR A 121 -11.75 7.08 -2.50
CA THR A 121 -11.16 5.78 -2.84
C THR A 121 -9.93 5.51 -1.96
N THR A 122 -9.07 6.51 -1.73
CA THR A 122 -7.89 6.36 -0.83
C THR A 122 -8.32 6.02 0.59
N THR A 123 -9.39 6.64 1.09
CA THR A 123 -9.95 6.31 2.42
C THR A 123 -10.48 4.88 2.46
N VAL A 124 -11.24 4.45 1.44
CA VAL A 124 -11.78 3.08 1.38
C VAL A 124 -10.66 2.05 1.24
N MET A 125 -9.59 2.34 0.48
CA MET A 125 -8.39 1.51 0.38
C MET A 125 -7.71 1.35 1.74
N LEU A 126 -7.45 2.44 2.46
CA LEU A 126 -6.86 2.36 3.80
C LEU A 126 -7.74 1.58 4.79
N ARG A 127 -9.07 1.71 4.71
CA ARG A 127 -9.99 0.89 5.52
C ARG A 127 -9.88 -0.60 5.17
N SER A 128 -9.79 -0.92 3.88
CA SER A 128 -9.58 -2.31 3.45
C SER A 128 -8.24 -2.87 3.91
N ILE A 129 -7.17 -2.08 3.86
CA ILE A 129 -5.83 -2.46 4.30
C ILE A 129 -5.85 -2.74 5.81
N ALA A 130 -6.47 -1.87 6.60
CA ALA A 130 -6.56 -2.04 8.04
C ALA A 130 -7.46 -3.23 8.45
N ASP A 131 -8.51 -3.53 7.67
CA ASP A 131 -9.33 -4.72 7.88
C ASP A 131 -8.54 -6.01 7.61
N ILE A 132 -7.63 -5.98 6.62
CA ILE A 132 -6.67 -7.06 6.38
C ILE A 132 -5.69 -7.17 7.54
N ALA A 133 -5.08 -6.07 7.99
CA ALA A 133 -4.17 -6.05 9.14
C ALA A 133 -4.80 -6.72 10.38
N ARG A 134 -6.06 -6.35 10.69
CA ARG A 134 -6.85 -6.95 11.77
C ARG A 134 -7.07 -8.46 11.58
N SER A 135 -7.32 -8.90 10.34
CA SER A 135 -7.49 -10.34 10.04
C SER A 135 -6.20 -11.14 10.20
N GLU A 136 -5.04 -10.51 10.02
CA GLU A 136 -3.71 -11.10 10.24
C GLU A 136 -3.24 -10.97 11.71
N GLY A 137 -4.10 -10.46 12.60
CA GLY A 137 -3.88 -10.38 14.04
C GLY A 137 -3.25 -9.08 14.54
N GLU A 138 -3.14 -8.05 13.71
CA GLU A 138 -2.64 -6.74 14.13
C GLU A 138 -3.67 -5.95 14.95
N SER A 139 -3.17 -5.08 15.84
CA SER A 139 -4.01 -4.19 16.65
C SER A 139 -4.01 -2.78 16.07
N LEU A 140 -5.16 -2.30 15.61
CA LEU A 140 -5.30 -0.94 15.07
C LEU A 140 -5.18 0.17 16.14
N HIS A 141 -5.07 -0.21 17.42
CA HIS A 141 -4.75 0.71 18.51
C HIS A 141 -3.25 0.98 18.63
N ASP A 142 -2.41 0.10 18.08
CA ASP A 142 -0.97 0.27 18.05
C ASP A 142 -0.57 1.28 16.95
N PRO A 143 0.15 2.36 17.29
CA PRO A 143 0.68 3.32 16.34
C PRO A 143 1.47 2.69 15.20
N GLU A 144 2.27 1.64 15.46
CA GLU A 144 3.09 1.01 14.42
C GLU A 144 2.21 0.31 13.39
N THR A 145 1.20 -0.44 13.83
CA THR A 145 0.21 -1.07 12.94
C THR A 145 -0.52 -0.04 12.06
N ALA A 146 -0.96 1.06 12.67
CA ALA A 146 -1.66 2.12 11.95
C ALA A 146 -0.77 2.76 10.87
N LEU A 147 0.51 2.96 11.17
CA LEU A 147 1.48 3.50 10.22
C LEU A 147 1.87 2.46 9.16
N ALA A 148 1.95 1.17 9.51
CA ALA A 148 2.16 0.07 8.56
C ALA A 148 1.02 -0.01 7.52
N CYS A 149 -0.23 0.30 7.91
CA CYS A 149 -1.33 0.41 6.96
C CYS A 149 -1.10 1.51 5.91
N LEU A 150 -0.44 2.61 6.29
CA LEU A 150 -0.05 3.67 5.36
C LEU A 150 1.15 3.25 4.51
N GLU A 151 2.11 2.55 5.10
CA GLU A 151 3.30 2.01 4.41
C GLU A 151 2.91 1.13 3.22
N VAL A 152 1.82 0.37 3.32
CA VAL A 152 1.26 -0.44 2.20
C VAL A 152 1.00 0.41 0.95
N LEU A 153 0.66 1.70 1.07
CA LEU A 153 0.48 2.56 -0.10
C LEU A 153 1.79 2.97 -0.78
N ALA A 154 2.92 2.85 -0.10
CA ALA A 154 4.25 3.07 -0.67
C ALA A 154 4.78 1.80 -1.39
N HIS A 155 4.30 0.62 -0.96
CA HIS A 155 4.57 -0.66 -1.60
C HIS A 155 3.70 -0.79 -2.87
N GLY A 156 4.21 -0.34 -4.02
CA GLY A 156 3.50 -0.47 -5.29
C GLY A 156 3.86 0.52 -6.39
N GLY A 157 4.61 1.58 -6.06
CA GLY A 157 5.09 2.58 -7.02
C GLY A 157 6.43 2.19 -7.64
N ARG A 158 6.40 1.46 -8.77
CA ARG A 158 7.60 1.23 -9.59
C ARG A 158 7.83 2.48 -10.45
N SER A 159 8.81 3.30 -10.12
CA SER A 159 9.24 4.38 -11.01
C SER A 159 10.00 3.79 -12.19
N ALA A 160 9.87 4.37 -13.38
CA ALA A 160 10.64 3.96 -14.58
C ALA A 160 12.17 4.13 -14.42
N SER A 161 12.63 4.73 -13.32
CA SER A 161 14.04 4.90 -12.95
C SER A 161 14.55 3.91 -11.91
N ASP A 162 13.70 3.05 -11.35
CA ASP A 162 14.13 2.07 -10.34
C ASP A 162 14.67 0.82 -11.06
N ASP A 163 15.98 0.61 -10.96
CA ASP A 163 16.59 -0.70 -11.26
C ASP A 163 15.92 -1.74 -10.36
N GLY A 164 15.65 -2.95 -10.87
CA GLY A 164 14.82 -3.97 -10.19
C GLY A 164 15.24 -4.34 -8.76
N ALA A 165 16.47 -4.00 -8.34
CA ALA A 165 16.98 -4.17 -6.98
C ALA A 165 16.45 -3.12 -5.97
N GLU A 166 16.13 -1.89 -6.41
CA GLU A 166 15.64 -0.78 -5.56
C GLU A 166 14.11 -0.83 -5.36
N SER A 167 13.41 -1.69 -6.11
CA SER A 167 11.94 -1.78 -6.11
C SER A 167 11.34 -2.93 -5.28
N GLY A 168 12.17 -3.84 -4.75
CA GLY A 168 11.70 -5.01 -4.00
C GLY A 168 11.02 -4.61 -2.68
N TYR A 169 10.12 -5.46 -2.18
CA TYR A 169 9.34 -5.20 -0.98
C TYR A 169 10.20 -4.75 0.21
N PHE A 170 11.29 -5.48 0.46
CA PHE A 170 12.17 -5.17 1.57
C PHE A 170 13.05 -3.93 1.31
N ALA A 171 13.34 -3.57 0.07
CA ALA A 171 14.05 -2.32 -0.24
C ALA A 171 13.20 -1.11 0.17
N VAL A 172 11.92 -1.10 -0.21
CA VAL A 172 10.98 -0.05 0.21
C VAL A 172 10.82 -0.03 1.73
N ARG A 173 10.68 -1.20 2.35
CA ARG A 173 10.49 -1.33 3.80
C ARG A 173 11.69 -0.80 4.59
N THR A 174 12.90 -1.11 4.15
CA THR A 174 14.13 -0.61 4.79
C THR A 174 14.31 0.89 4.59
N ALA A 175 14.04 1.42 3.39
CA ALA A 175 14.12 2.85 3.08
C ALA A 175 13.17 3.71 3.93
N MET A 176 12.06 3.12 4.41
CA MET A 176 11.03 3.82 5.19
C MET A 176 11.12 3.60 6.71
N ALA A 177 11.89 2.59 7.17
CA ALA A 177 11.91 2.14 8.56
C ALA A 177 12.16 3.29 9.56
N GLN A 178 13.13 4.17 9.27
CA GLN A 178 13.47 5.28 10.15
C GLN A 178 12.33 6.31 10.27
N GLN A 179 11.67 6.67 9.16
CA GLN A 179 10.56 7.63 9.22
C GLN A 179 9.33 7.03 9.88
N LEU A 180 9.09 5.74 9.67
CA LEU A 180 8.00 5.02 10.31
C LEU A 180 8.18 4.97 11.82
N SER A 181 9.38 4.61 12.29
CA SER A 181 9.72 4.59 13.72
C SER A 181 9.60 5.97 14.36
N ALA A 182 10.13 7.03 13.72
CA ALA A 182 10.01 8.39 14.22
C ALA A 182 8.54 8.85 14.31
N ALA A 183 7.73 8.51 13.32
CA ALA A 183 6.30 8.77 13.33
C ALA A 183 5.57 7.98 14.44
N ALA A 184 5.94 6.71 14.65
CA ALA A 184 5.34 5.85 15.67
C ALA A 184 5.60 6.40 17.07
N HIS A 185 6.85 6.77 17.38
CA HIS A 185 7.22 7.41 18.64
C HIS A 185 6.44 8.71 18.87
N TYR A 186 6.35 9.54 17.84
CA TYR A 186 5.62 10.80 17.94
C TYR A 186 4.13 10.56 18.24
N VAL A 187 3.49 9.64 17.52
CA VAL A 187 2.08 9.28 17.70
C VAL A 187 1.84 8.65 19.07
N ALA A 188 2.74 7.79 19.54
CA ALA A 188 2.64 7.20 20.87
C ALA A 188 2.63 8.28 21.96
N ALA A 189 3.44 9.34 21.80
CA ALA A 189 3.52 10.44 22.76
C ALA A 189 2.40 11.49 22.63
N HIS A 190 1.95 11.81 21.42
CA HIS A 190 1.07 12.97 21.17
C HIS A 190 -0.29 12.61 20.54
N GLY A 191 -0.50 11.33 20.22
CA GLY A 191 -1.65 10.86 19.45
C GLY A 191 -1.64 11.36 18.00
N PHE A 192 -2.53 10.76 17.19
CA PHE A 192 -2.69 11.09 15.76
C PHE A 192 -3.34 12.47 15.50
N ALA A 193 -3.90 13.13 16.52
CA ALA A 193 -4.67 14.37 16.37
C ALA A 193 -3.82 15.64 16.50
N SER A 194 -2.54 15.53 16.87
CA SER A 194 -1.66 16.68 17.07
C SER A 194 -1.33 17.34 15.72
N LYS A 195 -1.60 18.66 15.61
CA LYS A 195 -1.33 19.43 14.40
C LYS A 195 0.17 19.64 14.21
N GLY A 196 0.66 19.51 12.98
CA GLY A 196 1.99 19.99 12.59
C GLY A 196 3.17 19.03 12.79
N ALA A 197 2.93 17.77 13.13
CA ALA A 197 3.97 16.76 13.37
C ALA A 197 4.95 16.60 12.18
N PRO A 198 6.21 17.07 12.27
CA PRO A 198 7.14 17.04 11.14
C PRO A 198 7.45 15.61 10.67
N ALA A 199 7.51 14.66 11.60
CA ALA A 199 7.72 13.24 11.30
C ALA A 199 6.57 12.65 10.47
N LEU A 200 5.32 12.91 10.84
CA LEU A 200 4.15 12.46 10.06
C LEU A 200 4.05 13.16 8.71
N VAL A 201 4.37 14.46 8.66
CA VAL A 201 4.40 15.21 7.40
C VAL A 201 5.44 14.62 6.45
N SER A 202 6.65 14.34 6.94
CA SER A 202 7.72 13.71 6.16
C SER A 202 7.34 12.32 5.68
N LEU A 203 6.76 11.49 6.57
CA LEU A 203 6.28 10.15 6.21
C LEU A 203 5.21 10.22 5.12
N VAL A 204 4.18 11.06 5.28
CA VAL A 204 3.12 11.24 4.29
C VAL A 204 3.69 11.73 2.97
N SER A 205 4.66 12.65 2.97
CA SER A 205 5.32 13.11 1.75
C SER A 205 6.07 11.99 1.02
N ARG A 206 6.75 11.09 1.75
CA ARG A 206 7.43 9.93 1.14
C ARG A 206 6.43 8.93 0.57
N ILE A 207 5.35 8.64 1.29
CA ILE A 207 4.27 7.77 0.81
C ILE A 207 3.61 8.40 -0.41
N ALA A 208 3.33 9.71 -0.39
CA ALA A 208 2.75 10.43 -1.52
C ALA A 208 3.63 10.31 -2.77
N ALA A 209 4.95 10.47 -2.64
CA ALA A 209 5.86 10.35 -3.77
C ALA A 209 5.77 8.99 -4.48
N LYS A 210 5.70 7.88 -3.74
CA LYS A 210 5.53 6.53 -4.31
C LYS A 210 4.09 6.29 -4.79
N PHE A 211 3.08 6.68 -4.01
CA PHE A 211 1.66 6.48 -4.34
C PHE A 211 1.21 7.30 -5.56
N SER A 212 1.78 8.50 -5.76
CA SER A 212 1.50 9.36 -6.92
C SER A 212 1.90 8.73 -8.24
N VAL A 213 2.83 7.78 -8.26
CA VAL A 213 3.16 6.99 -9.46
C VAL A 213 1.92 6.22 -9.92
N ASN A 214 1.32 5.44 -9.02
CA ASN A 214 0.12 4.66 -9.34
C ASN A 214 -1.04 5.61 -9.68
N VAL A 215 -1.26 6.68 -8.91
CA VAL A 215 -2.30 7.68 -9.24
C VAL A 215 -2.09 8.28 -10.64
N GLY A 216 -0.84 8.54 -11.02
CA GLY A 216 -0.47 9.01 -12.36
C GLY A 216 -0.80 8.01 -13.47
N GLU A 217 -0.54 6.72 -13.25
CA GLU A 217 -0.91 5.64 -14.17
C GLU A 217 -2.43 5.59 -14.40
N LYS A 218 -3.21 5.63 -13.31
CA LYS A 218 -4.68 5.70 -13.38
C LYS A 218 -5.13 6.89 -14.21
N LEU A 219 -4.51 8.05 -13.99
CA LEU A 219 -4.87 9.28 -14.68
C LEU A 219 -4.52 9.27 -16.16
N ALA A 220 -3.38 8.71 -16.53
CA ALA A 220 -2.98 8.60 -17.94
C ALA A 220 -3.95 7.73 -18.74
N VAL A 221 -4.47 6.67 -18.13
CA VAL A 221 -5.49 5.82 -18.75
C VAL A 221 -6.84 6.54 -18.81
N GLN A 222 -7.25 7.21 -17.73
CA GLN A 222 -8.51 7.97 -17.69
C GLN A 222 -8.51 9.23 -18.56
N ALA A 223 -7.33 9.73 -18.98
CA ALA A 223 -7.20 10.86 -19.90
C ALA A 223 -7.57 10.50 -21.35
N VAL A 224 -7.69 9.21 -21.69
CA VAL A 224 -8.21 8.76 -22.98
C VAL A 224 -9.75 8.81 -22.93
N PRO A 225 -10.41 9.73 -23.65
CA PRO A 225 -11.85 9.90 -23.55
C PRO A 225 -12.52 8.82 -24.38
N LEU A 226 -13.16 7.82 -23.75
CA LEU A 226 -14.21 7.04 -24.41
C LEU A 226 -15.08 6.18 -23.46
N VAL A 227 -14.69 5.88 -22.22
CA VAL A 227 -15.55 5.06 -21.33
C VAL A 227 -15.41 5.43 -19.83
N GLY A 228 -15.75 6.66 -19.46
CA GLY A 228 -15.51 7.23 -18.12
C GLY A 228 -15.94 6.36 -16.92
N ALA A 229 -17.22 5.98 -16.81
CA ALA A 229 -17.73 5.25 -15.64
C ALA A 229 -17.23 3.79 -15.56
N VAL A 230 -17.29 3.03 -16.66
CA VAL A 230 -16.83 1.62 -16.66
C VAL A 230 -15.32 1.57 -16.43
N SER A 231 -14.53 2.40 -17.12
CA SER A 231 -13.09 2.48 -16.89
C SER A 231 -12.76 2.94 -15.47
N GLY A 232 -13.52 3.89 -14.92
CA GLY A 232 -13.37 4.32 -13.53
C GLY A 232 -13.63 3.21 -12.52
N ALA A 233 -14.66 2.39 -12.71
CA ALA A 233 -14.96 1.24 -11.86
C ALA A 233 -13.89 0.13 -11.99
N THR A 234 -13.48 -0.19 -13.22
CA THR A 234 -12.45 -1.21 -13.49
C THR A 234 -11.11 -0.81 -12.90
N LEU A 235 -10.65 0.43 -13.13
CA LEU A 235 -9.37 0.90 -12.61
C LEU A 235 -9.36 0.89 -11.08
N ASN A 236 -10.41 1.38 -10.44
CA ASN A 236 -10.47 1.35 -8.98
C ASN A 236 -10.52 -0.07 -8.40
N THR A 237 -11.15 -1.01 -9.11
CA THR A 237 -11.13 -2.43 -8.76
C THR A 237 -9.72 -3.01 -8.84
N LEU A 238 -8.97 -2.71 -9.91
CA LEU A 238 -7.58 -3.15 -10.08
C LEU A 238 -6.67 -2.57 -8.99
N PHE A 239 -6.79 -1.26 -8.72
CA PHE A 239 -6.05 -0.60 -7.64
C PHE A 239 -6.32 -1.23 -6.28
N MET A 240 -7.60 -1.45 -5.95
CA MET A 240 -7.97 -2.06 -4.67
C MET A 240 -7.42 -3.48 -4.56
N ARG A 241 -7.54 -4.30 -5.60
CA ARG A 241 -6.99 -5.67 -5.59
C ARG A 241 -5.49 -5.67 -5.38
N HIS A 242 -4.78 -4.76 -6.04
CA HIS A 242 -3.34 -4.59 -5.84
C HIS A 242 -3.02 -4.23 -4.39
N PHE A 243 -3.61 -3.18 -3.83
CA PHE A 243 -3.32 -2.78 -2.44
C PHE A 243 -3.80 -3.80 -1.40
N GLN A 244 -4.85 -4.57 -1.68
CA GLN A 244 -5.25 -5.71 -0.84
C GLN A 244 -4.21 -6.84 -0.88
N ALA A 245 -3.62 -7.12 -2.04
CA ALA A 245 -2.53 -8.10 -2.18
C ALA A 245 -1.29 -7.63 -1.39
N MET A 246 -0.88 -6.37 -1.57
CA MET A 246 0.25 -5.78 -0.85
C MET A 246 0.01 -5.77 0.67
N ALA A 247 -1.19 -5.42 1.12
CA ALA A 247 -1.56 -5.47 2.53
C ALA A 247 -1.44 -6.89 3.08
N ARG A 248 -2.03 -7.88 2.40
CA ARG A 248 -2.02 -9.27 2.86
C ARG A 248 -0.61 -9.79 2.96
N GLY A 249 0.22 -9.60 1.93
CA GLY A 249 1.62 -10.01 1.97
C GLY A 249 2.39 -9.30 3.09
N HIS A 250 2.26 -7.97 3.21
CA HIS A 250 2.96 -7.19 4.23
C HIS A 250 2.59 -7.63 5.66
N PHE A 251 1.31 -7.87 5.94
CA PHE A 251 0.88 -8.27 7.27
C PHE A 251 1.10 -9.76 7.58
N ILE A 252 1.16 -10.64 6.56
CA ILE A 252 1.69 -12.00 6.74
C ILE A 252 3.16 -11.94 7.17
N VAL A 253 4.00 -11.16 6.47
CA VAL A 253 5.42 -11.02 6.84
C VAL A 253 5.54 -10.52 8.29
N ARG A 254 4.84 -9.44 8.65
CA ARG A 254 4.86 -8.92 10.03
C ARG A 254 4.41 -9.94 11.07
N ARG A 255 3.37 -10.74 10.77
CA ARG A 255 2.93 -11.84 11.65
C ARG A 255 4.03 -12.87 11.84
N LEU A 256 4.70 -13.28 10.77
CA LEU A 256 5.77 -14.26 10.81
C LEU A 256 6.99 -13.72 11.57
N GLU A 257 7.33 -12.44 11.40
CA GLU A 257 8.44 -11.81 12.13
C GLU A 257 8.19 -11.74 13.63
N ARG A 258 6.95 -11.48 14.07
CA ARG A 258 6.59 -11.57 15.49
C ARG A 258 6.82 -12.96 16.07
N ARG A 259 6.71 -14.02 15.25
CA ARG A 259 6.81 -15.42 15.68
C ARG A 259 8.22 -15.99 15.56
N PHE A 260 8.96 -15.63 14.52
CA PHE A 260 10.24 -16.25 14.16
C PHE A 260 11.42 -15.26 14.14
N GLY A 261 11.16 -13.95 14.28
CA GLY A 261 12.15 -12.89 14.21
C GLY A 261 12.38 -12.36 12.78
N ALA A 262 12.71 -11.07 12.68
CA ALA A 262 12.88 -10.36 11.40
C ALA A 262 13.98 -10.97 10.52
N GLU A 263 15.14 -11.30 11.10
CA GLU A 263 16.28 -11.86 10.35
C GLU A 263 16.00 -13.25 9.80
N ALA A 264 15.27 -14.09 10.55
CA ALA A 264 14.90 -15.43 10.11
C ALA A 264 13.94 -15.37 8.92
N VAL A 265 12.89 -14.57 9.04
CA VAL A 265 11.90 -14.37 7.98
C VAL A 265 12.55 -13.74 6.76
N ARG A 266 13.43 -12.75 6.94
CA ARG A 266 14.12 -12.11 5.81
C ARG A 266 14.98 -13.10 5.03
N ARG A 267 15.82 -13.89 5.71
CA ARG A 267 16.65 -14.90 5.04
C ARG A 267 15.81 -15.96 4.33
N ALA A 268 14.70 -16.39 4.94
CA ALA A 268 13.77 -17.32 4.31
C ALA A 268 13.08 -16.71 3.09
N TYR A 269 12.75 -15.41 3.13
CA TYR A 269 12.15 -14.69 2.02
C TYR A 269 13.12 -14.56 0.84
N ASP A 270 14.36 -14.14 1.09
CA ASP A 270 15.38 -13.99 0.05
C ASP A 270 15.80 -15.33 -0.59
N ALA A 271 15.54 -16.46 0.09
CA ALA A 271 15.79 -17.80 -0.43
C ALA A 271 14.67 -18.31 -1.36
N LEU A 272 13.53 -17.61 -1.44
CA LEU A 272 12.45 -17.99 -2.34
C LEU A 272 12.81 -17.65 -3.80
N PRO A 273 12.36 -18.46 -4.76
CA PRO A 273 12.58 -18.16 -6.17
C PRO A 273 11.81 -16.89 -6.55
N ALA A 274 12.36 -16.12 -7.49
CA ALA A 274 11.65 -14.98 -8.07
C ALA A 274 10.25 -15.39 -8.58
N PRO A 275 9.23 -14.55 -8.42
CA PRO A 275 7.89 -14.85 -8.91
C PRO A 275 7.93 -15.07 -10.42
N ARG A 276 7.16 -16.06 -10.90
CA ARG A 276 6.96 -16.31 -12.34
C ARG A 276 5.81 -15.48 -12.89
#